data_AF-A0A3N4MT67-F1
#
_entry.id   AF-A0A3N4MT67-F1
#
_cell.length_a   1.000
_cell.length_b   1.000
_cell.length_c   1.000
_cell.angle_alpha   90.00
_cell.angle_beta   90.00
_cell.angle_gamma   90.00
#
_symmetry.space_group_name_H-M   'P 1'
#
loop_
_entity.id
_entity.type
_entity.pdbx_description
1 polymer ?
#
loop_
_entity_poly.entity_id
_entity_poly.type
_entity_poly.pdbx_seq_one_letter_code
_entity_poly.pdbx_strand_id
1 'polypeptide(L)'
;MVLLAGVDVVAQQQPNAGTALNNANTSIRTYFTTASQIMYACGGIVGLVGAIKVYSKWNEGDNNTGKIAAAWFSSCIFLVLIGVAIKTFFGIS
;
A
#
# COMPACT_ATOMS: atom_id res chain seq x y z
N MET A 1 29.37 -31.13 44.24
CA MET A 1 28.49 -31.72 43.20
C MET A 1 27.07 -31.72 43.79
N VAL A 2 26.00 -31.16 43.26
CA VAL A 2 25.63 -30.72 41.93
C VAL A 2 24.62 -29.59 42.20
N LEU A 3 25.08 -28.33 42.22
CA LEU A 3 24.20 -27.15 42.15
C LEU A 3 24.11 -26.67 40.69
N LEU A 4 24.06 -27.64 39.76
CA LEU A 4 24.09 -27.44 38.31
C LEU A 4 22.98 -28.26 37.65
N ALA A 5 21.74 -28.14 38.14
CA ALA A 5 20.60 -28.94 37.66
C ALA A 5 19.30 -28.11 37.49
N GLY A 6 19.40 -26.83 37.16
CA GLY A 6 18.20 -26.02 36.96
C GLY A 6 18.36 -24.72 36.17
N VAL A 7 19.58 -24.37 35.75
CA VAL A 7 19.75 -23.37 34.69
C VAL A 7 19.84 -24.15 33.39
N ASP A 8 18.68 -24.57 32.87
CA ASP A 8 18.52 -24.60 31.42
C ASP A 8 18.80 -23.17 30.98
N VAL A 9 20.06 -22.90 30.67
CA VAL A 9 20.44 -21.81 29.78
C VAL A 9 19.67 -22.16 28.52
N VAL A 10 18.45 -21.62 28.41
CA VAL A 10 17.88 -21.30 27.12
C VAL A 10 18.98 -20.48 26.50
N ALA A 11 19.79 -21.14 25.67
CA ALA A 11 20.50 -20.51 24.60
C ALA A 11 19.38 -19.84 23.81
N GLN A 12 19.02 -18.63 24.23
CA GLN A 12 18.31 -17.69 23.40
C GLN A 12 19.30 -17.52 22.27
N GLN A 13 19.10 -18.33 21.22
CA GLN A 13 19.71 -18.15 19.93
C GLN A 13 19.37 -16.70 19.63
N GLN A 14 20.29 -15.79 19.95
CA GLN A 14 20.27 -14.43 19.50
C GLN A 14 20.05 -14.61 18.00
N PRO A 15 18.88 -14.25 17.44
CA PRO A 15 18.71 -14.40 16.02
C PRO A 15 19.85 -13.59 15.42
N ASN A 16 20.81 -14.29 14.79
CA ASN A 16 21.99 -13.68 14.17
C ASN A 16 21.50 -12.39 13.52
N ALA A 17 22.13 -11.24 13.77
CA ALA A 17 21.53 -9.95 13.37
C ALA A 17 21.02 -9.94 11.91
N GLY A 18 21.65 -10.72 11.02
CA GLY A 18 21.16 -11.00 9.67
C GLY A 18 19.83 -11.78 9.52
N THR A 19 19.49 -12.77 10.35
CA THR A 19 18.18 -13.45 10.33
C THR A 19 17.08 -12.59 10.95
N ALA A 20 17.37 -11.82 12.00
CA ALA A 20 16.44 -10.84 12.55
C ALA A 20 16.12 -9.72 11.53
N LEU A 21 17.14 -9.21 10.83
CA LEU A 21 16.98 -8.22 9.77
C LEU A 21 16.22 -8.77 8.56
N ASN A 22 16.48 -10.03 8.15
CA ASN A 22 15.72 -10.66 7.06
C ASN A 22 14.25 -10.89 7.44
N ASN A 23 13.98 -11.31 8.68
CA ASN A 23 12.61 -11.44 9.17
C ASN A 23 11.92 -10.08 9.24
N ALA A 24 12.58 -9.05 9.76
CA ALA A 24 12.05 -7.68 9.77
C ALA A 24 11.77 -7.15 8.36
N ASN A 25 12.66 -7.39 7.40
CA ASN A 25 12.47 -7.01 6.00
C ASN A 25 11.25 -7.74 5.38
N THR A 26 11.07 -9.03 5.70
CA THR A 26 9.91 -9.82 5.24
C THR A 26 8.60 -9.33 5.84
N SER A 27 8.60 -8.98 7.13
CA SER A 27 7.45 -8.37 7.80
C SER A 27 7.09 -7.02 7.17
N ILE A 28 8.09 -6.14 6.94
CA ILE A 28 7.89 -4.84 6.28
C ILE A 28 7.27 -5.03 4.88
N ARG A 29 7.81 -5.95 4.06
CA ARG A 29 7.25 -6.27 2.73
C ARG A 29 5.81 -6.79 2.78
N THR A 30 5.48 -7.59 3.79
CA THR A 30 4.11 -8.07 4.00
C THR A 30 3.16 -6.90 4.30
N TYR A 31 3.54 -5.98 5.20
CA TYR A 31 2.75 -4.78 5.49
C TYR A 31 2.55 -3.90 4.25
N PHE A 32 3.58 -3.70 3.44
CA PHE A 32 3.47 -2.95 2.19
C PHE A 32 2.56 -3.62 1.17
N THR A 33 2.53 -4.95 1.13
CA THR A 33 1.64 -5.72 0.24
C THR A 33 0.18 -5.54 0.64
N THR A 34 -0.14 -5.73 1.93
CA THR A 34 -1.50 -5.51 2.46
C THR A 34 -1.92 -4.05 2.30
N ALA A 35 -1.04 -3.09 2.61
CA ALA A 35 -1.32 -1.67 2.43
C ALA A 35 -1.58 -1.30 0.97
N SER A 36 -0.83 -1.89 0.02
CA SER A 36 -1.04 -1.66 -1.41
C SER A 36 -2.41 -2.15 -1.87
N GLN A 37 -2.88 -3.32 -1.41
CA GLN A 37 -4.22 -3.82 -1.76
C GLN A 37 -5.33 -2.89 -1.27
N ILE A 38 -5.19 -2.36 -0.05
CA ILE A 38 -6.13 -1.37 0.50
C ILE A 38 -6.08 -0.07 -0.32
N MET A 39 -4.88 0.39 -0.73
CA MET A 39 -4.71 1.57 -1.58
C MET A 39 -5.43 1.41 -2.93
N TYR A 40 -5.32 0.25 -3.58
CA TYR A 40 -6.04 -0.02 -4.83
C TYR A 40 -7.56 -0.03 -4.64
N ALA A 41 -8.05 -0.61 -3.54
CA ALA A 41 -9.48 -0.60 -3.21
C ALA A 41 -9.99 0.85 -2.99
N CYS A 42 -9.28 1.65 -2.20
CA CYS A 42 -9.61 3.06 -1.98
C CYS A 42 -9.53 3.87 -3.29
N GLY A 43 -8.50 3.65 -4.11
CA GLY A 43 -8.34 4.30 -5.41
C GLY A 43 -9.50 3.99 -6.36
N GLY A 44 -9.98 2.74 -6.39
CA GLY A 44 -11.15 2.33 -7.17
C GLY A 44 -12.43 3.03 -6.72
N ILE A 45 -12.68 3.12 -5.41
CA ILE A 45 -13.86 3.79 -4.86
C ILE A 45 -13.85 5.29 -5.20
N VAL A 46 -12.74 5.98 -4.97
CA VAL A 46 -12.62 7.42 -5.25
C VAL A 46 -12.71 7.70 -6.75
N GLY A 47 -12.14 6.83 -7.60
CA GLY A 47 -12.28 6.90 -9.05
C GLY A 47 -13.73 6.78 -9.51
N LEU A 48 -14.50 5.85 -8.92
CA LEU A 48 -15.92 5.66 -9.22
C LEU A 48 -16.74 6.90 -8.85
N VAL A 49 -16.51 7.47 -7.66
CA VAL A 49 -17.20 8.70 -7.20
C VAL A 49 -16.88 9.90 -8.09
N GLY A 50 -15.63 10.04 -8.54
CA GLY A 50 -15.23 11.08 -9.50
C GLY A 50 -15.95 10.95 -10.84
N ALA A 51 -16.05 9.71 -11.36
CA ALA A 51 -16.74 9.44 -12.62
C ALA A 51 -18.23 9.80 -12.58
N ILE A 52 -18.92 9.49 -11.47
CA ILE A 52 -20.34 9.84 -11.28
C ILE A 52 -20.54 11.37 -11.32
N LYS A 53 -19.64 12.12 -10.67
CA LYS A 53 -19.71 13.59 -10.67
C LYS A 53 -19.50 14.19 -12.05
N VAL A 54 -18.60 13.64 -12.86
CA VAL A 54 -18.39 14.13 -14.23
C VAL A 54 -19.55 13.77 -15.14
N TYR A 55 -20.12 12.57 -14.97
CA TYR A 55 -21.33 12.19 -15.69
C TYR A 55 -22.51 13.13 -15.37
N SER A 56 -22.67 13.53 -14.11
CA SER A 56 -23.68 14.54 -13.72
C SER A 56 -23.46 15.87 -14.45
N LYS A 57 -22.21 16.37 -14.47
CA LYS A 57 -21.84 17.60 -15.16
C LYS A 57 -22.09 17.55 -16.67
N TRP A 58 -21.85 16.40 -17.30
CA TRP A 58 -22.07 16.20 -18.73
C TRP A 58 -23.56 16.19 -19.11
N ASN A 59 -24.42 15.65 -18.25
CA ASN A 59 -25.87 15.72 -18.43
C ASN A 59 -26.45 17.12 -18.15
N GLU A 60 -25.79 17.95 -17.34
CA GLU A 60 -26.22 19.32 -17.03
C GLU A 60 -25.92 20.33 -18.15
N GLY A 61 -25.20 19.95 -19.21
CA GLY A 61 -24.89 20.84 -20.35
C GLY A 61 -23.92 21.97 -20.02
N ASP A 62 -23.16 21.85 -18.92
CA ASP A 62 -22.19 22.85 -18.46
C ASP A 62 -21.02 22.95 -19.45
N ASN A 63 -20.75 24.15 -19.98
CA ASN A 63 -19.65 24.41 -20.93
C ASN A 63 -18.27 24.13 -20.31
N ASN A 64 -18.17 24.06 -18.98
CA ASN A 64 -16.95 23.69 -18.27
C ASN A 64 -16.82 22.19 -18.03
N THR A 65 -17.72 21.35 -18.57
CA THR A 65 -17.65 19.89 -18.38
C THR A 65 -16.33 19.32 -18.89
N GLY A 66 -15.79 19.80 -20.01
CA GLY A 66 -14.48 19.35 -20.49
C GLY A 66 -13.35 19.65 -19.49
N LYS A 67 -13.42 20.78 -18.78
CA LYS A 67 -12.45 21.19 -17.76
C LYS A 67 -12.62 20.39 -16.47
N ILE A 68 -13.85 20.13 -16.03
CA ILE A 68 -14.13 19.28 -14.87
C ILE A 68 -13.79 17.83 -15.17
N ALA A 69 -14.02 17.39 -16.42
CA ALA A 69 -13.70 16.06 -16.88
C ALA A 69 -12.18 15.82 -16.90
N ALA A 70 -11.44 16.76 -17.48
CA ALA A 70 -9.99 16.70 -17.50
C ALA A 70 -9.38 16.72 -16.08
N ALA A 71 -9.90 17.57 -15.19
CA ALA A 71 -9.43 17.66 -13.80
C ALA A 71 -9.70 16.39 -12.98
N TRP A 72 -10.82 15.70 -13.23
CA TRP A 72 -11.10 14.39 -12.66
C TRP A 72 -10.14 13.33 -13.19
N PHE A 73 -9.91 13.31 -14.51
CA PHE A 73 -9.11 12.27 -15.15
C PHE A 73 -7.64 12.34 -14.69
N SER A 74 -7.10 13.55 -14.50
CA SER A 74 -5.75 13.74 -13.92
C SER A 74 -5.68 13.32 -12.44
N SER A 75 -6.75 13.52 -11.68
CA SER A 75 -6.81 13.08 -10.28
C SER A 75 -6.90 11.55 -10.17
N CYS A 76 -7.63 10.91 -11.08
CA CYS A 76 -7.77 9.45 -11.13
C CYS A 76 -6.47 8.77 -11.58
N ILE A 77 -5.80 9.32 -12.60
CA ILE A 77 -4.52 8.76 -13.07
C ILE A 77 -3.43 8.86 -11.99
N PHE A 78 -3.41 9.96 -11.23
CA PHE A 78 -2.48 10.16 -10.14
C PHE A 78 -2.62 9.10 -9.03
N LEU A 79 -3.86 8.79 -8.61
CA LEU A 79 -4.12 7.76 -7.61
C LEU A 79 -3.67 6.36 -8.05
N VAL A 80 -3.85 6.04 -9.33
CA VAL A 80 -3.39 4.77 -9.91
C VAL A 80 -1.86 4.72 -9.97
N LEU A 81 -1.23 5.82 -10.39
CA LEU A 81 0.23 5.93 -10.49
C LEU A 81 0.93 5.83 -9.12
N ILE A 82 0.31 6.31 -8.03
CA ILE A 82 0.84 6.11 -6.67
C ILE A 82 0.89 4.62 -6.31
N GLY A 83 -0.15 3.85 -6.62
CA GLY A 83 -0.17 2.41 -6.37
C GLY A 83 0.93 1.67 -7.13
N VAL A 84 1.16 2.06 -8.39
CA VAL A 84 2.26 1.53 -9.21
C VAL A 84 3.61 1.98 -8.67
N ALA A 85 3.79 3.26 -8.34
CA ALA A 85 5.03 3.81 -7.80
C ALA A 85 5.42 3.11 -6.48
N ILE A 86 4.47 2.88 -5.56
CA ILE A 86 4.74 2.14 -4.33
C ILE A 86 5.20 0.70 -4.65
N LYS A 87 4.53 -0.02 -5.57
CA LYS A 87 5.03 -1.34 -5.99
C LYS A 87 6.44 -1.28 -6.59
N THR A 88 6.71 -0.30 -7.44
CA THR A 88 7.99 -0.13 -8.13
C THR A 88 9.12 0.28 -7.18
N PHE A 89 8.89 1.21 -6.26
CA PHE A 89 9.88 1.66 -5.27
C PHE A 89 10.19 0.60 -4.22
N PHE A 90 9.22 -0.25 -3.86
CA PHE A 90 9.42 -1.32 -2.87
C PHE A 90 9.78 -2.68 -3.48
N GLY A 91 9.89 -2.78 -4.81
CA GLY A 91 10.27 -4.01 -5.52
C GLY A 91 9.29 -5.15 -5.26
N ILE A 92 7.99 -4.84 -5.22
CA ILE A 92 6.90 -5.80 -5.08
C ILE A 92 6.22 -5.84 -6.46
N SER A 93 6.72 -6.72 -7.34
CA SER A 93 6.07 -7.03 -8.61
C SER A 93 5.10 -8.18 -8.44
#